data_AF-A0A6V7UQN9-F1
#
_entry.id   AF-A0A6V7UQN9-F1
#
_cell.length_a   1.000
_cell.length_b   1.000
_cell.length_c   1.000
_cell.angle_alpha   90.00
_cell.angle_beta   90.00
_cell.angle_gamma   90.00
#
_symmetry.space_group_name_H-M   'P 1'
#
loop_
_entity.id
_entity.type
_entity.pdbx_description
1 polymer ?
#
loop_
_entity_poly.entity_id
_entity_poly.type
_entity_poly.pdbx_seq_one_letter_code
_entity_poly.pdbx_strand_id
1 'polypeptide(L)'
;MSKSFNLFLILTFVQILPSISSGGASSSSGFMPDLNQLYDLIKKYSNVSLGEYIEHHHCLNILDQIQPEGHDRFIKEHRILLQKSLLENNVEENQLQKKMDKMIKDKSAVKEIKKYCEKFVLNVLNEVRQNCWNKMIDIIYKEQVLLNKEECPICLENLKEKDSIVNKCGHCFHHKCLEKWLNTPEQNNNKLCPICRGTLGGADIHPDVIKLNEKLIKSGIGGFDLNKLYTHIEY
;
A
#
# COMPACT_ATOMS: atom_id res chain seq x y z
N MET A 1 25.89 9.50 11.92
CA MET A 1 24.83 10.33 12.53
C MET A 1 23.80 10.56 11.45
N SER A 2 22.51 10.26 11.55
CA SER A 2 21.63 9.79 12.63
C SER A 2 20.85 8.56 12.14
N LYS A 3 20.60 7.65 13.08
CA LYS A 3 19.61 6.57 12.95
C LYS A 3 18.22 7.13 13.27
N SER A 4 17.20 6.48 12.73
CA SER A 4 15.99 6.03 13.45
C SER A 4 14.62 6.49 12.90
N PHE A 5 13.67 5.54 12.99
CA PHE A 5 12.21 5.66 12.95
C PHE A 5 11.49 5.81 11.60
N ASN A 6 11.23 4.66 10.96
CA ASN A 6 9.92 4.40 10.34
C ASN A 6 9.49 2.92 10.52
N LEU A 7 9.78 2.36 11.71
CA LEU A 7 9.39 1.01 12.13
C LEU A 7 8.04 1.00 12.90
N PHE A 8 7.34 2.14 12.99
CA PHE A 8 6.23 2.31 13.95
C PHE A 8 4.83 2.07 13.39
N LEU A 9 4.65 1.92 12.08
CA LEU A 9 3.31 1.78 11.47
C LEU A 9 2.87 0.34 11.20
N ILE A 10 3.75 -0.65 11.36
CA ILE A 10 3.42 -2.07 11.12
C ILE A 10 3.29 -2.87 12.42
N LEU A 11 3.90 -2.40 13.52
CA LEU A 11 3.88 -3.12 14.80
C LEU A 11 2.56 -2.99 15.58
N THR A 12 1.60 -2.17 15.13
CA THR A 12 0.28 -2.07 15.76
C THR A 12 -0.73 -3.10 15.25
N PHE A 13 -0.39 -3.90 14.23
CA PHE A 13 -1.30 -4.95 13.73
C PHE A 13 -1.18 -6.31 14.44
N VAL A 14 -0.28 -6.45 15.43
CA VAL A 14 -0.05 -7.73 16.14
C VAL A 14 -0.75 -7.81 17.51
N GLN A 15 -1.52 -6.82 17.94
CA GLN A 15 -2.35 -6.95 19.14
C GLN A 15 -3.69 -6.30 18.94
N ILE A 16 -4.73 -7.10 18.70
CA ILE A 16 -6.09 -7.01 19.28
C ILE A 16 -6.82 -8.32 18.94
N LEU A 17 -6.73 -9.27 19.86
CA LEU A 17 -7.83 -10.17 20.21
C LEU A 17 -7.77 -10.34 21.73
N PRO A 18 -8.58 -9.61 22.52
CA PRO A 18 -8.93 -10.07 23.84
C PRO A 18 -10.05 -11.09 23.72
N SER A 19 -9.79 -12.23 24.35
CA SER A 19 -10.73 -13.28 24.71
C SER A 19 -12.08 -12.73 25.19
N ILE A 20 -13.14 -13.47 24.89
CA ILE A 20 -14.47 -13.31 25.46
C ILE A 20 -14.35 -13.26 27.00
N SER A 21 -14.53 -12.07 27.59
CA SER A 21 -14.97 -11.93 28.97
C SER A 21 -15.83 -10.68 29.12
N SER A 22 -17.06 -10.90 29.54
CA SER A 22 -18.07 -9.91 29.89
C SER A 22 -17.55 -8.84 30.86
N GLY A 23 -17.72 -7.56 30.51
CA GLY A 23 -17.81 -6.45 31.46
C GLY A 23 -16.92 -5.23 31.16
N GLY A 24 -17.56 -4.06 31.04
CA GLY A 24 -16.96 -2.76 31.34
C GLY A 24 -16.32 -1.99 30.17
N ALA A 25 -16.89 -0.84 29.84
CA ALA A 25 -16.42 0.08 28.81
C ALA A 25 -15.16 0.88 29.24
N SER A 26 -14.21 1.08 28.32
CA SER A 26 -13.48 2.36 28.13
C SER A 26 -12.72 2.36 26.79
N SER A 27 -12.63 3.55 26.21
CA SER A 27 -12.49 3.84 24.78
C SER A 27 -11.05 3.98 24.29
N SER A 28 -10.60 3.02 23.48
CA SER A 28 -9.74 3.26 22.31
C SER A 28 -10.20 2.29 21.24
N SER A 29 -10.93 2.77 20.23
CA SER A 29 -11.53 1.91 19.22
C SER A 29 -10.43 1.36 18.30
N GLY A 30 -9.92 0.18 18.62
CA GLY A 30 -9.06 -0.59 17.74
C GLY A 30 -9.75 -0.77 16.39
N PHE A 31 -9.18 -0.19 15.35
CA PHE A 31 -9.67 -0.34 14.00
C PHE A 31 -9.45 -1.79 13.55
N MET A 32 -10.53 -2.56 13.38
CA MET A 32 -10.44 -3.90 12.79
C MET A 32 -10.60 -3.81 11.27
N PRO A 33 -9.64 -4.33 10.48
CA PRO A 33 -9.74 -4.35 9.03
C PRO A 33 -10.90 -5.20 8.51
N ASP A 34 -11.53 -4.73 7.45
CA ASP A 34 -12.49 -5.53 6.67
C ASP A 34 -11.74 -6.51 5.75
N LEU A 35 -11.69 -7.77 6.17
CA LEU A 35 -11.02 -8.85 5.43
C LEU A 35 -11.64 -9.11 4.04
N ASN A 36 -12.95 -8.89 3.87
CA ASN A 36 -13.58 -9.09 2.56
C ASN A 36 -13.09 -8.03 1.57
N GLN A 37 -12.99 -6.78 2.00
CA GLN A 37 -12.45 -5.71 1.17
C GLN A 37 -10.96 -5.94 0.86
N LEU A 38 -10.20 -6.42 1.83
CA LEU A 38 -8.79 -6.78 1.63
C LEU A 38 -8.65 -7.86 0.56
N TYR A 39 -9.43 -8.93 0.65
CA TYR A 39 -9.39 -10.02 -0.32
C TYR A 39 -9.80 -9.59 -1.73
N ASP A 40 -10.79 -8.71 -1.85
CA ASP A 40 -11.17 -8.11 -3.13
C ASP A 40 -10.04 -7.27 -3.73
N LEU A 41 -9.31 -6.51 -2.90
CA LEU A 41 -8.16 -5.73 -3.36
C LEU A 41 -7.00 -6.64 -3.80
N ILE A 42 -6.69 -7.69 -3.04
CA ILE A 42 -5.63 -8.66 -3.40
C ILE A 42 -5.94 -9.33 -4.74
N LYS A 43 -7.16 -9.85 -4.91
CA LYS A 43 -7.60 -10.47 -6.18
C LYS A 43 -7.45 -9.55 -7.39
N LYS A 44 -7.59 -8.24 -7.18
CA LYS A 44 -7.63 -7.25 -8.26
C LYS A 44 -6.29 -6.57 -8.52
N TYR A 45 -5.45 -6.41 -7.51
CA TYR A 45 -4.28 -5.53 -7.54
C TYR A 45 -2.99 -6.20 -7.05
N SER A 46 -2.94 -7.52 -6.93
CA SER A 46 -1.69 -8.27 -6.73
C SER A 46 -1.54 -9.34 -7.79
N ASN A 47 -0.30 -9.66 -8.14
CA ASN A 47 0.03 -10.82 -8.97
C ASN A 47 0.02 -12.14 -8.18
N VAL A 48 -0.04 -12.07 -6.85
CA VAL A 48 -0.15 -13.24 -5.96
C VAL A 48 -1.59 -13.70 -5.89
N SER A 49 -1.79 -15.03 -5.92
CA SER A 49 -3.13 -15.60 -5.78
C SER A 49 -3.68 -15.36 -4.37
N LEU A 50 -5.00 -15.16 -4.25
CA LEU A 50 -5.61 -15.02 -2.92
C LEU A 50 -5.37 -16.25 -2.03
N GLY A 51 -5.37 -17.45 -2.61
CA GLY A 51 -5.07 -18.68 -1.87
C GLY A 51 -3.68 -18.63 -1.23
N GLU A 52 -2.67 -18.26 -2.00
CA GLU A 52 -1.30 -18.12 -1.51
C GLU A 52 -1.17 -17.03 -0.44
N TYR A 53 -1.86 -15.90 -0.58
CA TYR A 53 -1.92 -14.89 0.48
C TYR A 53 -2.53 -15.45 1.78
N ILE A 54 -3.67 -16.14 1.67
CA ILE A 54 -4.38 -16.71 2.82
C ILE A 54 -3.50 -17.75 3.52
N GLU A 55 -2.76 -18.58 2.79
CA GLU A 55 -1.84 -19.56 3.37
C GLU A 55 -0.80 -18.89 4.29
N HIS A 56 -0.13 -17.83 3.81
CA HIS A 56 0.90 -17.14 4.58
C HIS A 56 0.30 -16.34 5.74
N HIS A 57 -0.84 -15.68 5.52
CA HIS A 57 -1.55 -14.93 6.57
C HIS A 57 -2.08 -15.86 7.67
N HIS A 58 -2.65 -17.02 7.29
CA HIS A 58 -3.11 -18.03 8.24
C HIS A 58 -1.96 -18.65 9.04
N CYS A 59 -0.82 -18.87 8.38
CA CYS A 59 0.40 -19.33 9.05
C CYS A 59 0.81 -18.40 10.20
N LEU A 60 0.76 -17.08 10.00
CA LEU A 60 1.04 -16.10 11.06
C LEU A 60 0.03 -16.18 12.22
N ASN A 61 -1.26 -16.30 11.90
CA ASN A 61 -2.31 -16.43 12.92
C ASN A 61 -2.13 -17.68 13.79
N ILE A 62 -1.76 -18.81 13.18
CA ILE A 62 -1.47 -20.05 13.94
C ILE A 62 -0.24 -19.84 14.83
N LEU A 63 0.83 -19.24 14.29
CA LEU A 63 2.08 -19.01 15.00
C LEU A 63 1.92 -18.15 16.24
N ASP A 64 0.99 -17.21 16.26
CA ASP A 64 0.73 -16.37 17.43
C ASP A 64 -0.06 -17.09 18.53
N GLN A 65 -0.67 -18.24 18.22
CA GLN A 65 -1.50 -19.03 19.16
C GLN A 65 -0.84 -20.33 19.63
N ILE A 66 0.25 -20.75 18.98
CA ILE A 66 0.87 -22.05 19.22
C ILE A 66 1.72 -22.06 20.50
N GLN A 67 1.51 -23.08 21.33
CA GLN A 67 2.36 -23.34 22.50
C GLN A 67 3.67 -24.04 22.10
N PRO A 68 4.75 -23.98 22.90
CA PRO A 68 6.05 -24.56 22.55
C PRO A 68 6.04 -26.06 22.26
N GLU A 69 5.06 -26.81 22.76
CA GLU A 69 4.89 -28.25 22.49
C GLU A 69 4.34 -28.51 21.08
N GLY A 70 3.63 -27.54 20.48
CA GLY A 70 3.09 -27.62 19.14
C GLY A 70 4.08 -27.32 18.02
N HIS A 71 5.25 -26.75 18.35
CA HIS A 71 6.23 -26.28 17.36
C HIS A 71 6.70 -27.38 16.39
N ASP A 72 6.96 -28.59 16.89
CA ASP A 72 7.48 -29.69 16.05
C ASP A 72 6.47 -30.09 14.98
N ARG A 73 5.18 -30.15 15.36
CA ARG A 73 4.08 -30.42 14.43
C ARG A 73 3.93 -29.30 13.40
N PHE A 74 3.95 -28.06 13.86
CA PHE A 74 3.84 -26.90 13.00
C PHE A 74 4.95 -26.83 11.95
N ILE A 75 6.20 -27.05 12.36
CA ILE A 75 7.34 -27.02 11.43
C ILE A 75 7.20 -28.11 10.38
N LYS A 76 6.71 -29.30 10.77
CA LYS A 76 6.47 -30.40 9.82
C LYS A 76 5.41 -30.03 8.78
N GLU A 77 4.31 -29.44 9.21
CA GLU A 77 3.21 -28.99 8.32
C GLU A 77 3.67 -27.86 7.38
N HIS A 78 4.54 -26.96 7.86
CA HIS A 78 5.00 -25.77 7.12
C HIS A 78 6.43 -25.86 6.58
N ARG A 79 6.98 -27.08 6.43
CA ARG A 79 8.38 -27.29 5.98
C ARG A 79 8.70 -26.65 4.63
N ILE A 80 7.69 -26.53 3.75
CA ILE A 80 7.82 -25.92 2.43
C ILE A 80 8.10 -24.42 2.57
N LEU A 81 7.48 -23.74 3.53
CA LEU A 81 7.74 -22.31 3.79
C LEU A 81 9.16 -22.10 4.32
N LEU A 82 9.64 -23.00 5.19
CA LEU A 82 11.03 -22.97 5.64
C LEU A 82 12.00 -23.15 4.47
N GLN A 83 11.74 -24.12 3.58
CA GLN A 83 12.54 -24.33 2.38
C GLN A 83 12.56 -23.09 1.47
N LYS A 84 11.39 -22.50 1.17
CA LYS A 84 11.29 -21.27 0.38
C LYS A 84 12.09 -20.12 1.03
N SER A 85 11.96 -19.93 2.34
CA SER A 85 12.73 -18.90 3.07
C SER A 85 14.24 -19.09 2.94
N LEU A 86 14.74 -20.32 3.08
CA LEU A 86 16.17 -20.59 2.96
C LEU A 86 16.69 -20.31 1.55
N LEU A 87 15.92 -20.67 0.52
CA LEU A 87 16.26 -20.37 -0.88
C LEU A 87 16.27 -18.85 -1.13
N GLU A 88 15.29 -18.09 -0.62
CA GLU A 88 15.30 -16.62 -0.72
C GLU A 88 16.51 -15.98 -0.03
N ASN A 89 17.03 -16.61 1.01
CA ASN A 89 18.24 -16.18 1.71
C ASN A 89 19.53 -16.75 1.08
N ASN A 90 19.48 -17.18 -0.20
CA ASN A 90 20.59 -17.69 -0.99
C ASN A 90 21.31 -18.92 -0.38
N VAL A 91 20.56 -19.79 0.30
CA VAL A 91 21.10 -21.07 0.74
C VAL A 91 21.15 -22.03 -0.44
N GLU A 92 22.32 -22.59 -0.73
CA GLU A 92 22.50 -23.59 -1.79
C GLU A 92 21.66 -24.85 -1.55
N GLU A 93 21.11 -25.45 -2.62
CA GLU A 93 20.25 -26.63 -2.54
C GLU A 93 20.92 -27.82 -1.83
N ASN A 94 22.23 -28.00 -2.04
CA ASN A 94 23.05 -29.05 -1.42
C ASN A 94 23.19 -28.89 0.12
N GLN A 95 22.95 -27.70 0.66
CA GLN A 95 23.05 -27.35 2.09
C GLN A 95 21.68 -27.27 2.76
N LEU A 96 20.62 -27.21 1.96
CA LEU A 96 19.25 -26.94 2.41
C LEU A 96 18.79 -27.92 3.49
N GLN A 97 18.88 -29.22 3.24
CA GLN A 97 18.42 -30.26 4.18
C GLN A 97 19.17 -30.17 5.52
N LYS A 98 20.51 -30.06 5.48
CA LYS A 98 21.34 -29.94 6.68
C LYS A 98 20.98 -28.70 7.51
N LYS A 99 20.68 -27.58 6.84
CA LYS A 99 20.29 -26.34 7.50
C LYS A 99 18.89 -26.43 8.10
N MET A 100 17.94 -27.03 7.38
CA MET A 100 16.60 -27.30 7.89
C MET A 100 16.63 -28.19 9.14
N ASP A 101 17.37 -29.29 9.11
CA ASP A 101 17.48 -30.23 10.25
C ASP A 101 18.05 -29.54 11.49
N LYS A 102 19.05 -28.66 11.30
CA LYS A 102 19.62 -27.84 12.38
C LYS A 102 18.56 -26.92 13.00
N MET A 103 17.82 -26.19 12.16
CA MET A 103 16.80 -25.22 12.60
C MET A 103 15.57 -25.88 13.24
N ILE A 104 15.23 -27.09 12.81
CA ILE A 104 14.19 -27.91 13.44
C ILE A 104 14.64 -28.30 14.85
N LYS A 105 15.88 -28.79 14.97
CA LYS A 105 16.44 -29.26 16.25
C LYS A 105 16.55 -28.17 17.30
N ASP A 106 16.97 -26.96 16.91
CA ASP A 106 17.10 -25.82 17.83
C ASP A 106 15.82 -24.94 17.92
N LYS A 107 14.73 -25.39 17.28
CA LYS A 107 13.43 -24.71 17.19
C LYS A 107 13.49 -23.31 16.54
N SER A 108 14.61 -22.89 15.95
CA SER A 108 14.71 -21.60 15.24
C SER A 108 13.92 -21.58 13.93
N ALA A 109 13.52 -22.74 13.40
CA ALA A 109 12.66 -22.87 12.23
C ALA A 109 11.34 -22.09 12.35
N VAL A 110 10.71 -22.08 13.53
CA VAL A 110 9.45 -21.34 13.78
C VAL A 110 9.64 -19.85 13.54
N LYS A 111 10.72 -19.28 14.07
CA LYS A 111 11.05 -17.86 13.91
C LYS A 111 11.35 -17.50 12.46
N GLU A 112 12.03 -18.39 11.73
CA GLU A 112 12.34 -18.18 10.33
C GLU A 112 11.08 -18.23 9.44
N ILE A 113 10.19 -19.20 9.67
CA ILE A 113 8.89 -19.28 8.99
C ILE A 113 8.06 -18.02 9.28
N LYS A 114 8.00 -17.58 10.55
CA LYS A 114 7.30 -16.34 10.93
C LYS A 114 7.82 -15.15 10.13
N LYS A 115 9.13 -14.92 10.15
CA LYS A 115 9.78 -13.82 9.43
C LYS A 115 9.51 -13.87 7.93
N TYR A 116 9.55 -15.06 7.33
CA TYR A 116 9.26 -15.26 5.92
C TYR A 116 7.81 -14.89 5.58
N CYS A 117 6.84 -15.37 6.36
CA CYS A 117 5.42 -15.06 6.16
C CYS A 117 5.13 -13.56 6.39
N GLU A 118 5.72 -12.93 7.42
CA GLU A 118 5.59 -11.49 7.67
C GLU A 118 6.08 -10.68 6.47
N LYS A 119 7.28 -10.99 5.97
CA LYS A 119 7.86 -10.35 4.79
C LYS A 119 6.97 -10.54 3.55
N PHE A 120 6.50 -11.77 3.33
CA PHE A 120 5.62 -12.09 2.20
C PHE A 120 4.32 -11.27 2.24
N VAL A 121 3.62 -11.29 3.38
CA VAL A 121 2.36 -10.56 3.56
C VAL A 121 2.58 -9.06 3.36
N LEU A 122 3.64 -8.49 3.95
CA LEU A 122 3.96 -7.07 3.76
C LEU A 122 4.23 -6.70 2.31
N ASN A 123 4.96 -7.55 1.58
CA ASN A 123 5.23 -7.32 0.16
C ASN A 123 3.94 -7.30 -0.66
N VAL A 124 3.01 -8.23 -0.42
CA VAL A 124 1.71 -8.26 -1.09
C VAL A 124 0.89 -7.01 -0.77
N LEU A 125 0.82 -6.59 0.51
CA LEU A 125 0.08 -5.39 0.89
C LEU A 125 0.66 -4.12 0.27
N ASN A 126 1.98 -4.02 0.19
CA ASN A 126 2.68 -2.91 -0.48
C ASN A 126 2.43 -2.90 -1.99
N GLU A 127 2.47 -4.08 -2.65
CA GLU A 127 2.13 -4.22 -4.06
C GLU A 127 0.69 -3.76 -4.34
N VAL A 128 -0.28 -4.25 -3.56
CA VAL A 128 -1.69 -3.84 -3.66
C VAL A 128 -1.84 -2.34 -3.49
N ARG A 129 -1.16 -1.75 -2.49
CA ARG A 129 -1.16 -0.30 -2.24
C ARG A 129 -0.65 0.46 -3.46
N GLN A 130 0.48 0.06 -4.01
CA GLN A 130 1.09 0.72 -5.18
C GLN A 130 0.22 0.58 -6.44
N ASN A 131 -0.35 -0.60 -6.67
CA ASN A 131 -1.21 -0.83 -7.83
C ASN A 131 -2.54 -0.08 -7.72
N CYS A 132 -3.07 0.10 -6.51
CA CYS A 132 -4.22 0.99 -6.27
C CYS A 132 -3.87 2.45 -6.54
N TRP A 133 -2.69 2.92 -6.13
CA TRP A 133 -2.21 4.26 -6.48
C TRP A 133 -2.15 4.45 -7.99
N ASN A 134 -1.48 3.55 -8.70
CA ASN A 134 -1.41 3.59 -10.17
C ASN A 134 -2.81 3.62 -10.80
N LYS A 135 -3.76 2.84 -10.25
CA LYS A 135 -5.15 2.86 -10.72
C LYS A 135 -5.86 4.19 -10.45
N MET A 136 -5.64 4.83 -9.31
CA MET A 136 -6.20 6.16 -9.02
C MET A 136 -5.66 7.20 -9.99
N ILE A 137 -4.36 7.16 -10.23
CA ILE A 137 -3.67 8.00 -11.22
C ILE A 137 -4.26 7.76 -12.62
N ASP A 138 -4.42 6.51 -13.06
CA ASP A 138 -5.06 6.18 -14.34
C ASP A 138 -6.48 6.74 -14.47
N ILE A 139 -7.29 6.69 -13.40
CA ILE A 139 -8.66 7.23 -13.43
C ILE A 139 -8.61 8.74 -13.68
N ILE A 140 -7.74 9.44 -12.94
CA ILE A 140 -7.53 10.87 -13.07
C ILE A 140 -7.08 11.21 -14.50
N TYR A 141 -6.09 10.49 -15.04
CA TYR A 141 -5.53 10.74 -16.38
C TYR A 141 -6.45 10.33 -17.55
N LYS A 142 -7.24 9.27 -17.41
CA LYS A 142 -8.15 8.80 -18.49
C LYS A 142 -9.30 9.77 -18.77
N GLU A 143 -9.81 10.46 -17.76
CA GLU A 143 -10.77 11.55 -17.97
C GLU A 143 -10.16 12.71 -18.77
N GLN A 144 -8.84 12.83 -18.79
CA GLN A 144 -8.11 13.98 -19.30
C GLN A 144 -7.64 13.79 -20.75
N VAL A 145 -7.25 12.57 -21.14
CA VAL A 145 -6.93 12.22 -22.54
C VAL A 145 -8.15 12.39 -23.46
N LEU A 146 -9.36 12.19 -22.96
CA LEU A 146 -10.60 12.39 -23.72
C LEU A 146 -10.89 13.87 -24.08
N LEU A 147 -10.14 14.83 -23.52
CA LEU A 147 -10.30 16.27 -23.77
C LEU A 147 -9.28 16.88 -24.77
N ASN A 148 -8.43 16.06 -25.41
CA ASN A 148 -7.55 16.45 -26.54
C ASN A 148 -6.83 17.80 -26.37
N LYS A 149 -5.96 17.92 -25.36
CA LYS A 149 -5.01 19.05 -25.27
C LYS A 149 -3.60 18.49 -25.22
N GLU A 150 -3.01 18.28 -26.40
CA GLU A 150 -1.62 17.81 -26.54
C GLU A 150 -0.60 18.93 -26.23
N GLU A 151 -1.05 20.19 -26.17
CA GLU A 151 -0.20 21.36 -25.94
C GLU A 151 -0.54 22.10 -24.65
N CYS A 152 0.48 22.61 -23.98
CA CYS A 152 0.34 23.45 -22.81
C CYS A 152 -0.14 24.84 -23.24
N PRO A 153 -1.28 25.35 -22.75
CA PRO A 153 -1.83 26.65 -23.16
C PRO A 153 -1.01 27.85 -22.66
N ILE A 154 -0.02 27.64 -21.78
CA ILE A 154 0.85 28.71 -21.25
C ILE A 154 2.09 28.89 -22.12
N CYS A 155 2.76 27.80 -22.52
CA CYS A 155 3.99 27.87 -23.32
C CYS A 155 3.83 27.40 -24.77
N LEU A 156 2.67 26.84 -25.12
CA LEU A 156 2.34 26.27 -26.43
C LEU A 156 3.24 25.11 -26.86
N GLU A 157 3.92 24.45 -25.91
CA GLU A 157 4.72 23.25 -26.15
C GLU A 157 3.93 21.99 -25.78
N ASN A 158 4.29 20.85 -26.38
CA ASN A 158 3.66 19.56 -26.11
C ASN A 158 3.72 19.18 -24.62
N LEU A 159 2.58 18.77 -24.09
CA LEU A 159 2.45 18.19 -22.76
C LEU A 159 3.03 16.77 -22.79
N LYS A 160 4.08 16.56 -22.02
CA LYS A 160 4.62 15.21 -21.76
C LYS A 160 3.92 14.67 -20.51
N GLU A 161 3.47 13.42 -20.53
CA GLU A 161 2.72 12.77 -19.44
C GLU A 161 3.34 12.97 -18.05
N LYS A 162 4.68 13.06 -17.96
CA LYS A 162 5.40 13.18 -16.68
C LYS A 162 5.54 14.61 -16.15
N ASP A 163 5.30 15.61 -16.98
CA ASP A 163 5.51 17.03 -16.64
C ASP A 163 4.20 17.83 -16.63
N SER A 164 3.06 17.19 -16.92
CA SER A 164 1.74 17.82 -16.99
C SER A 164 0.96 17.72 -15.68
N ILE A 165 0.39 18.83 -15.23
CA ILE A 165 -0.63 18.87 -14.17
C ILE A 165 -1.98 19.13 -14.83
N VAL A 166 -3.00 18.45 -14.32
CA VAL A 166 -4.38 18.69 -14.74
C VAL A 166 -5.23 19.13 -13.57
N ASN A 167 -5.98 20.19 -13.81
CA ASN A 167 -6.83 20.84 -12.82
C ASN A 167 -8.28 20.33 -12.91
N LYS A 168 -9.07 20.56 -11.85
CA LYS A 168 -10.51 20.20 -11.76
C LYS A 168 -11.35 20.54 -12.98
N CYS A 169 -11.02 21.64 -13.64
CA CYS A 169 -11.72 22.11 -14.83
C CYS A 169 -11.35 21.35 -16.11
N GLY A 170 -10.57 20.26 -16.02
CA GLY A 170 -10.10 19.48 -17.16
C GLY A 170 -8.95 20.15 -17.94
N HIS A 171 -8.39 21.25 -17.43
CA HIS A 171 -7.31 21.98 -18.10
C HIS A 171 -5.93 21.49 -17.68
N CYS A 172 -5.10 21.22 -18.68
CA CYS A 172 -3.76 20.66 -18.54
C CYS A 172 -2.69 21.73 -18.79
N PHE A 173 -1.59 21.68 -18.03
CA PHE A 173 -0.46 22.62 -18.10
C PHE A 173 0.82 21.88 -17.74
N HIS A 174 2.01 22.34 -18.17
CA HIS A 174 3.23 21.87 -17.50
C HIS A 174 3.25 22.33 -16.04
N HIS A 175 3.77 21.50 -15.14
CA HIS A 175 3.92 21.82 -13.72
C HIS A 175 4.56 23.20 -13.54
N LYS A 176 5.73 23.39 -14.17
CA LYS A 176 6.51 24.64 -14.09
C LYS A 176 5.75 25.84 -14.65
N CYS A 177 4.93 25.63 -15.68
CA CYS A 177 4.15 26.71 -16.29
C CYS A 177 3.03 27.16 -15.36
N LEU A 178 2.28 26.22 -14.79
CA LEU A 178 1.22 26.55 -13.84
C LEU A 178 1.77 27.13 -12.54
N GLU A 179 2.88 26.60 -12.04
CA GLU A 179 3.56 27.13 -10.86
C GLU A 179 3.99 28.59 -11.05
N LYS A 180 4.64 28.91 -12.19
CA LYS A 180 5.01 30.29 -12.52
C LYS A 180 3.78 31.20 -12.62
N TRP A 181 2.69 30.71 -13.22
CA TRP A 181 1.44 31.45 -13.32
C TRP A 181 0.85 31.78 -11.95
N LEU A 182 0.80 30.80 -11.05
CA LEU A 182 0.21 30.99 -9.72
C LEU A 182 1.07 31.86 -8.79
N ASN A 183 2.37 31.94 -9.03
CA ASN A 183 3.28 32.80 -8.28
C ASN A 183 3.30 34.26 -8.79
N THR A 184 2.44 34.62 -9.74
CA THR A 184 2.29 36.01 -10.19
C THR A 184 1.52 36.85 -9.17
N PRO A 185 1.85 38.16 -9.01
CA PRO A 185 1.19 39.04 -8.05
C PRO A 185 -0.33 39.09 -8.17
N GLU A 186 -0.84 38.94 -9.39
CA GLU A 186 -2.25 38.97 -9.76
C GLU A 186 -3.03 37.73 -9.28
N GLN A 187 -2.33 36.61 -9.07
CA GLN A 187 -2.94 35.32 -8.68
C GLN A 187 -2.70 34.95 -7.21
N ASN A 188 -1.87 35.72 -6.49
CA ASN A 188 -1.48 35.44 -5.09
C ASN A 188 -2.66 35.30 -4.11
N ASN A 189 -3.79 35.96 -4.39
CA ASN A 189 -4.99 35.89 -3.55
C ASN A 189 -6.05 34.90 -4.07
N ASN A 190 -5.94 34.42 -5.31
CA ASN A 190 -6.90 33.51 -5.94
C ASN A 190 -6.18 32.56 -6.89
N LYS A 191 -5.98 31.30 -6.48
CA LYS A 191 -5.41 30.26 -7.35
C LYS A 191 -6.45 29.88 -8.42
N LEU A 192 -6.44 30.54 -9.57
CA LEU A 192 -7.43 30.34 -10.65
C LEU A 192 -6.83 29.73 -11.91
N CYS A 193 -7.62 28.94 -12.63
CA CYS A 193 -7.23 28.32 -13.89
C CYS A 193 -6.94 29.40 -14.96
N PRO A 194 -5.79 29.35 -15.64
CA PRO A 194 -5.48 30.26 -16.75
C PRO A 194 -6.50 30.25 -17.89
N ILE A 195 -7.21 29.12 -18.10
CA ILE A 195 -8.18 28.98 -19.18
C ILE A 195 -9.58 29.40 -18.74
N CYS A 196 -10.15 28.77 -17.70
CA CYS A 196 -11.56 28.98 -17.34
C CYS A 196 -11.78 29.84 -16.11
N ARG A 197 -10.70 30.28 -15.43
CA ARG A 197 -10.74 31.00 -14.16
C ARG A 197 -11.44 30.26 -13.02
N GLY A 198 -11.70 28.96 -13.17
CA GLY A 198 -12.18 28.10 -12.08
C GLY A 198 -11.12 27.95 -10.99
N THR A 199 -11.54 27.84 -9.73
CA THR A 199 -10.65 27.70 -8.59
C THR A 199 -9.81 26.42 -8.71
N LEU A 200 -8.50 26.57 -8.61
CA LEU A 200 -7.50 25.49 -8.61
C LEU A 200 -7.28 24.88 -7.22
N GLY A 201 -8.03 25.35 -6.23
CA GLY A 201 -8.00 24.92 -4.84
C GLY A 201 -9.30 24.20 -4.46
N GLY A 202 -9.15 23.09 -3.75
CA GLY A 202 -10.18 22.08 -3.52
C GLY A 202 -10.02 21.00 -4.58
N ALA A 203 -9.97 19.72 -4.20
CA ALA A 203 -9.93 18.60 -5.12
C ALA A 203 -11.32 17.95 -5.09
N ASP A 204 -12.05 17.98 -6.21
CA ASP A 204 -13.27 17.19 -6.37
C ASP A 204 -12.72 15.90 -6.94
N ILE A 205 -12.18 15.10 -6.03
CA ILE A 205 -11.53 13.84 -6.35
C ILE A 205 -12.59 12.95 -6.97
N HIS A 206 -12.27 12.30 -8.09
CA HIS A 206 -13.21 11.42 -8.77
C HIS A 206 -13.82 10.40 -7.78
N PRO A 207 -15.15 10.17 -7.78
CA PRO A 207 -15.80 9.29 -6.81
C PRO A 207 -15.18 7.89 -6.71
N ASP A 208 -14.70 7.33 -7.84
CA ASP A 208 -14.00 6.03 -7.82
C ASP A 208 -12.63 6.08 -7.14
N VAL A 209 -11.93 7.22 -7.20
CA VAL A 209 -10.66 7.42 -6.48
C VAL A 209 -10.93 7.51 -4.98
N ILE A 210 -11.95 8.26 -4.57
CA ILE A 210 -12.42 8.32 -3.17
C ILE A 210 -12.77 6.92 -2.67
N LYS A 211 -13.62 6.21 -3.43
CA LYS A 211 -14.08 4.85 -3.08
C LYS A 211 -12.94 3.85 -2.99
N LEU A 212 -11.95 3.93 -3.90
CA LEU A 212 -10.78 3.05 -3.84
C LEU A 212 -9.89 3.39 -2.63
N ASN A 213 -9.74 4.67 -2.28
CA ASN A 213 -8.98 5.08 -1.11
C ASN A 213 -9.64 4.66 0.20
N GLU A 214 -10.96 4.80 0.28
CA GLU A 214 -11.74 4.29 1.41
C GLU A 214 -11.58 2.78 1.57
N LYS A 215 -11.58 2.02 0.46
CA LYS A 215 -11.34 0.57 0.49
C LYS A 215 -9.97 0.24 1.07
N LEU A 216 -8.92 0.97 0.69
CA LEU A 216 -7.58 0.78 1.27
C LEU A 216 -7.55 1.02 2.77
N ILE A 217 -8.19 2.11 3.22
CA ILE A 217 -8.33 2.44 4.65
C ILE A 217 -9.07 1.32 5.38
N LYS A 218 -10.27 0.95 4.89
CA LYS A 218 -11.11 -0.11 5.44
C LYS A 218 -10.41 -1.47 5.49
N SER A 219 -9.51 -1.74 4.55
CA SER A 219 -8.72 -2.98 4.48
C SER A 219 -7.45 -2.98 5.35
N GLY A 220 -7.16 -1.89 6.08
CA GLY A 220 -5.97 -1.79 6.93
C GLY A 220 -4.64 -1.59 6.17
N ILE A 221 -4.69 -1.38 4.85
CA ILE A 221 -3.49 -1.12 4.00
C ILE A 221 -3.02 0.34 4.15
N GLY A 222 -3.92 1.21 4.60
CA GLY A 222 -3.68 2.65 4.73
C GLY A 222 -4.02 3.40 3.45
N GLY A 223 -4.65 4.56 3.61
CA GLY A 223 -5.02 5.43 2.49
C GLY A 223 -3.88 6.31 2.00
N PHE A 224 -4.24 7.15 1.03
CA PHE A 224 -3.44 8.24 0.50
C PHE A 224 -4.06 9.58 0.87
N ASP A 225 -3.21 10.59 0.99
CA ASP A 225 -3.65 11.98 1.05
C ASP A 225 -4.08 12.42 -0.36
N LEU A 226 -5.40 12.38 -0.59
CA LEU A 226 -5.97 12.63 -1.91
C LEU A 226 -5.80 14.09 -2.36
N ASN A 227 -5.46 15.02 -1.46
CA ASN A 227 -5.15 16.39 -1.83
C ASN A 227 -3.80 16.50 -2.57
N LYS A 228 -2.93 15.49 -2.44
CA LYS A 228 -1.62 15.41 -3.09
C LYS A 228 -1.61 14.64 -4.40
N LEU A 229 -2.74 14.00 -4.77
CA LEU A 229 -2.85 13.21 -6.01
C LEU A 229 -2.67 14.06 -7.28
N TYR A 230 -3.13 15.31 -7.26
CA TYR A 230 -3.05 16.22 -8.42
C TYR A 230 -1.72 16.97 -8.52
N THR A 231 -0.82 16.84 -7.53
CA THR A 231 0.43 17.60 -7.51
C THR A 231 1.66 16.79 -7.93
N HIS A 232 1.56 15.48 -8.19
CA HIS A 232 2.73 14.62 -8.46
C HIS A 232 3.87 14.81 -7.44
N ILE A 233 3.52 15.08 -6.17
CA ILE A 233 4.52 15.21 -5.11
C ILE A 233 4.63 13.87 -4.40
N GLU A 234 5.60 13.07 -4.84
CA GLU A 234 6.14 11.96 -4.06
C GLU A 234 6.66 12.47 -2.71
N TYR A 235 6.33 11.75 -1.63
CA TYR A 235 7.14 11.66 -0.41
C TYR A 235 7.15 10.20 0.04
#